data_AF-A0A4R5U9X5-F1
#
_entry.id   AF-A0A4R5U9X5-F1
#
_cell.length_a   1.000
_cell.length_b   1.000
_cell.length_c   1.000
_cell.angle_alpha   90.00
_cell.angle_beta   90.00
_cell.angle_gamma   90.00
#
_symmetry.space_group_name_H-M   'P 1'
#
loop_
_entity.id
_entity.type
_entity.pdbx_description
1 polymer ?
#
loop_
_entity_poly.entity_id
_entity_poly.type
_entity_poly.pdbx_seq_one_letter_code
_entity_poly.pdbx_strand_id
1 'polypeptide(L)'
;MTAPSLWHLYLLECRNGSWYAGITNDLDARFKAHAAGRGAKYTRGNPPLRILASRDYPDRASASRAEYQLKRQPRARKLAWMQGAAQPPALEIRAGGLDDPAVIALLQAHLDDMALHSPAGSIHALDLSGLQAPGMLFFSAWRDGALAGCGALRDGGDGHGELKSMRTHPAHLRQGVAAALLAHLMATARARGLRRLSLETGTAAAFAPAHALYARHGFVPCGPFGDYVDDPFSTFMTRALDD
;
A
#
# COMPACT_ATOMS: atom_id res chain seq x y z
N MET A 1 -1.70 16.06 46.86
CA MET A 1 -1.10 15.85 45.52
C MET A 1 -2.23 15.64 44.54
N THR A 2 -2.46 16.56 43.62
CA THR A 2 -3.43 16.40 42.52
C THR A 2 -2.93 15.31 41.59
N ALA A 3 -3.80 14.38 41.20
CA ALA A 3 -3.47 13.35 40.21
C ALA A 3 -2.96 14.01 38.91
N PRO A 4 -1.94 13.46 38.24
CA PRO A 4 -1.48 14.01 36.97
C PRO A 4 -2.63 14.06 35.97
N SER A 5 -2.87 15.24 35.38
CA SER A 5 -3.92 15.42 34.39
C SER A 5 -3.55 14.64 33.12
N LEU A 6 -4.37 13.66 32.76
CA LEU A 6 -4.22 12.90 31.52
C LEU A 6 -4.32 13.84 30.31
N TRP A 7 -3.65 13.45 29.23
CA TRP A 7 -3.78 14.06 27.93
C TRP A 7 -4.67 13.19 27.05
N HIS A 8 -5.66 13.81 26.44
CA HIS A 8 -6.58 13.17 25.51
C HIS A 8 -6.14 13.46 24.08
N LEU A 9 -5.92 12.41 23.29
CA LEU A 9 -6.04 12.48 21.84
C LEU A 9 -7.50 12.33 21.48
N TYR A 10 -8.02 13.19 20.60
CA TYR A 10 -9.41 13.15 20.16
C TYR A 10 -9.53 13.25 18.65
N LEU A 11 -10.63 12.69 18.13
CA LEU A 11 -11.04 12.76 16.74
C LEU A 11 -12.44 13.38 16.68
N LEU A 12 -12.61 14.44 15.89
CA LEU A 12 -13.89 15.15 15.71
C LEU A 12 -14.42 14.92 14.30
N GLU A 13 -15.74 14.88 14.16
CA GLU A 13 -16.42 15.06 12.88
C GLU A 13 -16.75 16.53 12.68
N CYS A 14 -16.27 17.13 11.60
CA CYS A 14 -16.55 18.52 11.24
C CYS A 14 -17.76 18.64 10.31
N ARG A 15 -18.39 19.82 10.28
CA ARG A 15 -19.60 20.10 9.48
C ARG A 15 -19.48 19.77 7.99
N ASN A 16 -18.28 19.85 7.43
CA ASN A 16 -18.00 19.49 6.04
C ASN A 16 -17.72 17.99 5.83
N GLY A 17 -18.00 17.14 6.82
CA GLY A 17 -17.72 15.70 6.82
C GLY A 17 -16.25 15.34 7.01
N SER A 18 -15.34 16.31 7.11
CA SER A 18 -13.93 16.04 7.39
C SER A 18 -13.72 15.60 8.84
N TRP A 19 -12.58 14.97 9.10
CA TRP A 19 -12.19 14.58 10.45
C TRP A 19 -11.01 15.40 10.93
N TYR A 20 -11.12 15.94 12.14
CA TYR A 20 -10.07 16.72 12.79
C TYR A 20 -9.49 15.94 13.98
N ALA A 21 -8.15 15.84 14.05
CA ALA A 21 -7.45 15.24 15.18
C ALA A 21 -6.72 16.32 15.98
N GLY A 22 -6.74 16.19 17.31
CA GLY A 22 -6.03 17.09 18.22
C GLY A 22 -5.75 16.45 19.56
N ILE A 23 -4.96 17.13 20.38
CA ILE A 23 -4.71 16.75 21.78
C ILE A 23 -5.12 17.86 22.75
N THR A 24 -5.46 17.50 23.98
CA THR A 24 -5.85 18.42 25.06
C THR A 24 -5.78 17.71 26.41
N ASN A 25 -5.58 18.45 27.50
CA ASN A 25 -5.74 17.94 28.87
C ASN A 25 -7.17 18.14 29.42
N ASP A 26 -8.03 18.82 28.66
CA ASP A 26 -9.46 19.00 28.95
C ASP A 26 -10.25 18.84 27.65
N LEU A 27 -10.89 17.69 27.47
CA LEU A 27 -11.59 17.34 26.23
C LEU A 27 -12.88 18.14 26.04
N ASP A 28 -13.67 18.29 27.10
CA ASP A 28 -14.96 18.97 27.05
C ASP A 28 -14.80 20.46 26.81
N ALA A 29 -13.89 21.12 27.53
CA ALA A 29 -13.61 22.53 27.31
C ALA A 29 -13.07 22.76 25.89
N ARG A 30 -12.22 21.85 25.40
CA ARG A 30 -11.66 21.96 24.05
C ARG A 30 -12.72 21.78 22.97
N PHE A 31 -13.62 20.81 23.13
CA PHE A 31 -14.74 20.61 22.20
C PHE A 31 -15.66 21.83 22.18
N LYS A 32 -16.07 22.36 23.34
CA LYS A 32 -16.89 23.57 23.46
C LYS A 32 -16.21 24.78 22.79
N ALA A 33 -14.91 24.95 22.98
CA ALA A 33 -14.15 26.03 22.33
C ALA A 33 -14.16 25.89 20.80
N HIS A 34 -13.97 24.69 20.26
CA HIS A 34 -14.07 24.45 18.81
C HIS A 34 -15.49 24.70 18.28
N ALA A 35 -16.53 24.20 18.96
CA ALA A 35 -17.93 24.39 18.57
C ALA A 35 -18.35 25.86 18.57
N ALA A 36 -17.82 26.67 19.50
CA ALA A 36 -18.07 28.11 19.61
C ALA A 36 -17.19 28.97 18.68
N GLY A 37 -16.41 28.38 17.75
CA GLY A 37 -15.55 29.14 16.85
C GLY A 37 -14.34 29.80 17.52
N ARG A 38 -13.95 29.34 18.72
CA ARG A 38 -12.74 29.76 19.44
C ARG A 38 -11.61 28.72 19.38
N GLY A 39 -11.75 27.76 18.46
CA GLY A 39 -10.83 26.66 18.25
C GLY A 39 -9.65 26.96 17.33
N ALA A 40 -9.02 25.88 16.85
CA ALA A 40 -7.98 25.94 15.84
C ALA A 40 -8.47 26.65 14.56
N LYS A 41 -7.56 27.23 13.77
CA LYS A 41 -7.90 27.91 12.49
C LYS A 41 -8.83 27.06 11.62
N TYR A 42 -8.56 25.75 11.53
CA TYR A 42 -9.37 24.82 10.74
C TYR A 42 -10.80 24.68 11.27
N THR A 43 -10.96 24.43 12.58
CA THR A 43 -12.27 24.18 13.19
C THR A 43 -13.11 25.45 13.34
N ARG A 44 -12.49 26.64 13.27
CA ARG A 44 -13.24 27.91 13.14
C ARG A 44 -14.00 28.00 11.81
N GLY A 45 -13.37 27.59 10.71
CA GLY A 45 -14.03 27.51 9.40
C GLY A 45 -14.92 26.28 9.22
N ASN A 46 -14.64 25.20 9.98
CA ASN A 46 -15.37 23.94 9.93
C ASN A 46 -15.70 23.45 11.35
N PRO A 47 -16.71 24.04 12.02
CA PRO A 47 -17.06 23.69 13.39
C PRO A 47 -17.34 22.18 13.54
N PRO A 48 -16.90 21.54 14.64
CA PRO A 48 -17.19 20.14 14.89
C PRO A 48 -18.67 19.93 15.22
N LEU A 49 -19.22 18.79 14.79
CA LEU A 49 -20.56 18.31 15.12
C LEU A 49 -20.56 17.42 16.35
N ARG A 50 -19.56 16.53 16.47
CA ARG A 50 -19.41 15.59 17.59
C ARG A 50 -17.97 15.09 17.74
N ILE A 51 -17.68 14.53 18.92
CA ILE A 51 -16.48 13.73 19.17
C ILE A 51 -16.76 12.32 18.63
N LEU A 52 -15.88 11.81 17.76
CA LEU A 52 -15.95 10.46 17.22
C LEU A 52 -15.26 9.43 18.12
N ALA A 53 -14.12 9.80 18.71
CA ALA A 53 -13.37 8.95 19.62
C ALA A 53 -12.36 9.79 20.43
N SER A 54 -11.95 9.27 21.60
CA SER A 54 -10.83 9.78 22.39
C SER A 54 -9.99 8.64 22.98
N ARG A 55 -8.70 8.92 23.22
CA ARG A 55 -7.77 8.02 23.92
C ARG A 55 -6.94 8.81 24.91
N ASP A 56 -6.71 8.21 26.07
CA ASP A 56 -5.95 8.82 27.16
C ASP A 56 -4.47 8.46 27.08
N TYR A 57 -3.64 9.43 27.43
CA TYR A 57 -2.19 9.36 27.46
C TYR A 57 -1.68 9.99 28.76
N PRO A 58 -0.58 9.48 29.34
CA PRO A 58 -0.08 9.98 30.61
C PRO A 58 0.47 11.42 30.52
N ASP A 59 0.87 11.87 29.33
CA ASP A 59 1.53 13.16 29.15
C ASP A 59 1.35 13.72 27.73
N ARG A 60 1.72 15.00 27.56
CA ARG A 60 1.61 15.71 26.28
C ARG A 60 2.46 15.07 25.18
N ALA A 61 3.65 14.59 25.52
CA ALA A 61 4.59 14.07 24.54
C ALA A 61 4.11 12.74 23.95
N SER A 62 3.61 11.83 24.80
CA SER A 62 2.98 10.58 24.35
C SER A 62 1.70 10.84 23.55
N ALA A 63 0.85 11.78 23.96
CA ALA A 63 -0.31 12.21 23.18
C ALA A 63 0.08 12.84 21.82
N SER A 64 1.14 13.65 21.77
CA SER A 64 1.62 14.27 20.52
C SER A 64 2.18 13.24 19.54
N ARG A 65 2.94 12.25 20.03
CA ARG A 65 3.44 11.13 19.21
C ARG A 65 2.29 10.32 18.63
N ALA A 66 1.27 10.04 19.45
CA ALA A 66 0.05 9.37 19.05
C ALA A 66 -0.74 10.17 18.00
N GLU A 67 -0.89 11.49 18.17
CA GLU A 67 -1.53 12.37 17.20
C GLU A 67 -0.83 12.33 15.84
N TYR A 68 0.52 12.37 15.84
CA TYR A 68 1.33 12.24 14.63
C TYR A 68 1.07 10.90 13.92
N GLN A 69 1.05 9.79 14.67
CA GLN A 69 0.74 8.47 14.12
C GLN A 69 -0.68 8.41 13.53
N LEU A 70 -1.68 8.92 14.25
CA LEU A 70 -3.07 8.96 13.80
C LEU A 70 -3.24 9.80 12.52
N LYS A 71 -2.53 10.92 12.40
CA LYS A 71 -2.57 11.79 11.21
C LYS A 71 -2.08 11.06 9.95
N ARG A 72 -1.17 10.10 10.10
CA ARG A 72 -0.65 9.25 9.01
C ARG A 72 -1.52 8.04 8.69
N GLN A 73 -2.53 7.74 9.50
CA GLN A 73 -3.48 6.67 9.19
C GLN A 73 -4.48 7.10 8.10
N PRO A 74 -4.83 6.22 7.15
CA PRO A 74 -5.95 6.44 6.24
C PRO A 74 -7.25 6.68 7.03
N ARG A 75 -8.15 7.54 6.52
CA ARG A 75 -9.43 7.86 7.18
C ARG A 75 -10.17 6.60 7.65
N ALA A 76 -10.26 5.58 6.78
CA ALA A 76 -10.93 4.32 7.08
C ALA A 76 -10.40 3.57 8.31
N ARG A 77 -9.16 3.84 8.75
CA ARG A 77 -8.50 3.16 9.88
C ARG A 77 -8.45 3.99 11.16
N LYS A 78 -8.75 5.30 11.09
CA LYS A 78 -8.58 6.21 12.24
C LYS A 78 -9.47 5.82 13.43
N LEU A 79 -10.71 5.40 13.20
CA LEU A 79 -11.62 4.97 14.28
C LEU A 79 -11.11 3.71 14.99
N ALA A 80 -10.76 2.66 14.25
CA ALA A 80 -10.22 1.43 14.82
C ALA A 80 -8.93 1.68 15.61
N TRP A 81 -8.01 2.49 15.05
CA TRP A 81 -6.78 2.91 15.74
C TRP A 81 -7.08 3.67 17.05
N MET A 82 -8.11 4.52 17.04
CA MET A 82 -8.57 5.25 18.24
C MET A 82 -9.25 4.35 19.27
N GLN A 83 -9.74 3.17 18.91
CA GLN A 83 -10.37 2.24 19.84
C GLN A 83 -9.38 1.26 20.48
N GLY A 84 -8.08 1.42 20.19
CA GLY A 84 -7.07 0.46 20.63
C GLY A 84 -7.21 -0.92 19.98
N ALA A 85 -7.99 -1.02 18.88
CA ALA A 85 -8.07 -2.24 18.10
C ALA A 85 -6.64 -2.63 17.69
N ALA A 86 -6.31 -3.92 17.82
CA ALA A 86 -5.01 -4.43 17.40
C ALA A 86 -4.76 -3.96 15.97
N GLN A 87 -3.60 -3.33 15.74
CA GLN A 87 -3.20 -2.96 14.39
C GLN A 87 -3.30 -4.25 13.56
N PRO A 88 -4.03 -4.26 12.41
CA PRO A 88 -4.04 -5.44 11.57
C PRO A 88 -2.56 -5.77 11.31
N PRO A 89 -2.15 -7.02 11.52
CA PRO A 89 -0.74 -7.35 11.61
C PRO A 89 -0.04 -6.89 10.35
N ALA A 90 1.20 -6.43 10.53
CA ALA A 90 1.95 -5.85 9.44
C ALA A 90 1.97 -6.84 8.25
N LEU A 91 1.85 -6.29 7.04
CA LEU A 91 2.13 -7.11 5.87
C LEU A 91 3.62 -7.46 5.95
N GLU A 92 3.93 -8.74 6.10
CA GLU A 92 5.30 -9.23 6.09
C GLU A 92 5.67 -9.54 4.64
N ILE A 93 6.68 -8.85 4.11
CA ILE A 93 7.21 -9.14 2.78
C ILE A 93 8.56 -9.83 2.97
N ARG A 94 8.66 -11.07 2.50
CA ARG A 94 9.87 -11.89 2.60
C ARG A 94 10.36 -12.30 1.22
N ALA A 95 11.67 -12.44 1.07
CA ALA A 95 12.27 -12.99 -0.15
C ALA A 95 11.95 -14.49 -0.27
N GLY A 96 11.66 -14.96 -1.48
CA GLY A 96 11.37 -16.36 -1.78
C GLY A 96 9.94 -16.80 -1.43
N GLY A 97 9.81 -18.10 -1.14
CA GLY A 97 8.53 -18.79 -0.96
C GLY A 97 8.04 -19.52 -2.22
N LEU A 98 8.89 -19.74 -3.23
CA LEU A 98 8.54 -20.50 -4.43
C LEU A 98 8.37 -22.02 -4.16
N ASP A 99 8.80 -22.48 -3.00
CA ASP A 99 8.58 -23.82 -2.44
C ASP A 99 7.30 -23.91 -1.58
N ASP A 100 6.67 -22.78 -1.27
CA ASP A 100 5.47 -22.72 -0.43
C ASP A 100 4.22 -23.08 -1.25
N PRO A 101 3.40 -24.07 -0.82
CA PRO A 101 2.20 -24.47 -1.55
C PRO A 101 1.21 -23.35 -1.80
N ALA A 102 1.07 -22.37 -0.90
CA ALA A 102 0.15 -21.25 -1.09
C ALA A 102 0.63 -20.32 -2.22
N VAL A 103 1.95 -20.13 -2.33
CA VAL A 103 2.55 -19.31 -3.39
C VAL A 103 2.43 -20.02 -4.73
N ILE A 104 2.75 -21.32 -4.77
CA ILE A 104 2.59 -22.16 -5.95
C ILE A 104 1.14 -22.12 -6.43
N ALA A 105 0.17 -22.28 -5.54
CA ALA A 105 -1.25 -22.22 -5.88
C ALA A 105 -1.67 -20.85 -6.43
N LEU A 106 -1.18 -19.74 -5.86
CA LEU A 106 -1.47 -18.40 -6.36
C LEU A 106 -0.88 -18.18 -7.77
N LEU A 107 0.33 -18.67 -8.03
CA LEU A 107 0.97 -18.58 -9.34
C LEU A 107 0.25 -19.46 -10.37
N GLN A 108 -0.12 -20.68 -10.01
CA GLN A 108 -0.84 -21.61 -10.89
C GLN A 108 -2.23 -21.07 -11.26
N ALA A 109 -3.00 -20.60 -10.28
CA ALA A 109 -4.32 -20.03 -10.53
C ALA A 109 -4.27 -18.85 -11.50
N HIS A 110 -3.17 -18.10 -11.50
CA HIS A 110 -2.97 -17.02 -12.44
C HIS A 110 -2.64 -17.50 -13.87
N LEU A 111 -1.82 -18.54 -14.02
CA LEU A 111 -1.55 -19.15 -15.32
C LEU A 111 -2.82 -19.72 -15.94
N ASP A 112 -3.65 -20.37 -15.13
CA ASP A 112 -4.94 -20.92 -15.55
C ASP A 112 -5.90 -19.81 -16.01
N ASP A 113 -5.95 -18.69 -15.27
CA ASP A 113 -6.76 -17.52 -15.64
C ASP A 113 -6.28 -16.87 -16.94
N MET A 114 -4.97 -16.78 -17.18
CA MET A 114 -4.44 -16.25 -18.44
C MET A 114 -4.72 -17.16 -19.63
N ALA A 115 -4.60 -18.48 -19.45
CA ALA A 115 -4.89 -19.45 -20.50
C ALA A 115 -6.36 -19.39 -20.97
N LEU A 116 -7.27 -18.93 -20.09
CA LEU A 116 -8.68 -18.77 -20.41
C LEU A 116 -8.98 -17.48 -21.20
N HIS A 117 -8.17 -16.43 -21.00
CA HIS A 117 -8.48 -15.07 -21.49
C HIS A 117 -7.54 -14.54 -22.59
N SER A 118 -6.41 -15.20 -22.84
CA SER A 118 -5.42 -14.79 -23.83
C SER A 118 -5.05 -15.94 -24.77
N PRO A 119 -4.81 -15.68 -26.07
CA PRO A 119 -4.23 -16.67 -26.98
C PRO A 119 -2.87 -17.16 -26.45
N ALA A 120 -2.54 -18.44 -26.65
CA ALA A 120 -1.32 -19.06 -26.11
C ALA A 120 -0.02 -18.34 -26.49
N GLY A 121 0.00 -17.57 -27.59
CA GLY A 121 1.17 -16.79 -28.04
C GLY A 121 1.38 -15.46 -27.32
N SER A 122 0.44 -15.00 -26.50
CA SER A 122 0.48 -13.70 -25.81
C SER A 122 0.58 -13.84 -24.28
N ILE A 123 0.88 -15.05 -23.77
CA ILE A 123 1.05 -15.31 -22.33
C ILE A 123 2.53 -15.10 -21.97
N HIS A 124 2.85 -13.95 -21.40
CA HIS A 124 4.20 -13.61 -20.94
C HIS A 124 4.42 -13.87 -19.44
N ALA A 125 3.48 -14.56 -18.78
CA ALA A 125 3.65 -14.98 -17.39
C ALA A 125 4.72 -16.06 -17.29
N LEU A 126 5.68 -15.85 -16.39
CA LEU A 126 6.69 -16.86 -16.07
C LEU A 126 6.07 -17.98 -15.24
N ASP A 127 6.44 -19.21 -15.57
CA ASP A 127 6.24 -20.36 -14.72
C ASP A 127 7.21 -20.33 -13.51
N LEU A 128 7.13 -21.35 -12.65
CA LEU A 128 8.02 -21.45 -11.48
C LEU A 128 9.51 -21.45 -11.88
N SER A 129 9.86 -22.10 -13.00
CA SER A 129 11.25 -22.21 -13.45
C SER A 129 11.82 -20.84 -13.88
N GLY A 130 11.03 -20.04 -14.61
CA GLY A 130 11.39 -18.68 -14.98
C GLY A 130 11.58 -17.75 -13.77
N LEU A 131 10.86 -18.00 -12.67
CA LEU A 131 10.99 -17.24 -11.42
C LEU A 131 12.20 -17.65 -10.57
N GLN A 132 12.81 -18.79 -10.86
CA GLN A 132 14.05 -19.27 -10.21
C GLN A 132 15.31 -18.92 -10.99
N ALA A 133 15.18 -18.25 -12.15
CA ALA A 133 16.31 -17.90 -13.00
C ALA A 133 17.32 -16.96 -12.30
N PRO A 134 18.63 -17.04 -12.65
CA PRO A 134 19.63 -16.09 -12.16
C PRO A 134 19.21 -14.63 -12.44
N GLY A 135 19.46 -13.75 -11.46
CA GLY A 135 19.05 -12.33 -11.55
C GLY A 135 17.57 -12.07 -11.26
N MET A 136 16.77 -13.12 -11.02
CA MET A 136 15.40 -12.96 -10.52
C MET A 136 15.37 -12.84 -9.00
N LEU A 137 14.60 -11.86 -8.52
CA LEU A 137 14.17 -11.81 -7.13
C LEU A 137 12.69 -12.04 -7.05
N PHE A 138 12.30 -12.92 -6.15
CA PHE A 138 10.91 -13.18 -5.86
C PHE A 138 10.61 -12.78 -4.41
N PHE A 139 9.46 -12.15 -4.19
CA PHE A 139 8.98 -11.79 -2.87
C PHE A 139 7.55 -12.29 -2.68
N SER A 140 7.27 -12.81 -1.49
CA SER A 140 5.94 -13.20 -1.05
C SER A 140 5.50 -12.31 0.12
N ALA A 141 4.25 -11.87 0.10
CA ALA A 141 3.65 -11.00 1.10
C ALA A 141 2.63 -11.78 1.93
N TRP A 142 2.74 -11.69 3.25
CA TRP A 142 2.00 -12.50 4.22
C TRP A 142 1.31 -11.62 5.24
N ARG A 143 0.15 -12.07 5.70
CA ARG A 143 -0.62 -11.45 6.77
C ARG A 143 -1.23 -12.56 7.61
N ASP A 144 -0.92 -12.59 8.90
CA ASP A 144 -1.40 -13.66 9.80
C ASP A 144 -1.03 -15.07 9.35
N GLY A 145 0.15 -15.24 8.73
CA GLY A 145 0.57 -16.52 8.16
C GLY A 145 -0.20 -16.93 6.89
N ALA A 146 -1.17 -16.14 6.42
CA ALA A 146 -1.83 -16.34 5.15
C ALA A 146 -1.14 -15.56 4.03
N LEU A 147 -1.03 -16.17 2.85
CA LEU A 147 -0.47 -15.52 1.67
C LEU A 147 -1.40 -14.40 1.20
N ALA A 148 -0.88 -13.19 1.18
CA ALA A 148 -1.58 -12.00 0.74
C ALA A 148 -1.26 -11.64 -0.72
N GLY A 149 -0.08 -11.99 -1.23
CA GLY A 149 0.31 -11.73 -2.61
C GLY A 149 1.77 -12.04 -2.88
N CYS A 150 2.23 -11.79 -4.11
CA CYS A 150 3.62 -11.95 -4.51
C CYS A 150 4.02 -10.95 -5.59
N GLY A 151 5.31 -10.84 -5.85
CA GLY A 151 5.87 -10.06 -6.95
C GLY A 151 7.34 -10.37 -7.17
N ALA A 152 7.81 -10.14 -8.39
CA ALA A 152 9.18 -10.42 -8.79
C ALA A 152 9.85 -9.20 -9.42
N LEU A 153 11.17 -9.15 -9.31
CA LEU A 153 12.05 -8.17 -9.93
C LEU A 153 13.17 -8.92 -10.64
N ARG A 154 13.26 -8.77 -11.96
CA ARG A 154 14.41 -9.21 -12.74
C ARG A 154 15.43 -8.09 -12.84
N ASP A 155 16.68 -8.39 -12.55
CA ASP A 155 17.82 -7.50 -12.74
C ASP A 155 18.72 -8.05 -13.86
N GLY A 156 18.81 -7.34 -14.98
CA GLY A 156 19.63 -7.71 -16.13
C GLY A 156 21.10 -7.30 -16.02
N GLY A 157 21.48 -6.54 -14.98
CA GLY A 157 22.85 -6.04 -14.80
C GLY A 157 23.21 -4.79 -15.62
N ASP A 158 22.27 -4.21 -16.37
CA ASP A 158 22.43 -2.99 -17.19
C ASP A 158 21.87 -1.73 -16.49
N GLY A 159 21.40 -1.87 -15.25
CA GLY A 159 20.73 -0.82 -14.49
C GLY A 159 19.24 -0.66 -14.83
N HIS A 160 18.66 -1.54 -15.65
CA HIS A 160 17.22 -1.61 -15.93
C HIS A 160 16.64 -2.89 -15.31
N GLY A 161 15.70 -2.72 -14.37
CA GLY A 161 14.93 -3.83 -13.82
C GLY A 161 13.56 -4.00 -14.46
N GLU A 162 13.05 -5.22 -14.39
CA GLU A 162 11.72 -5.57 -14.87
C GLU A 162 10.87 -6.10 -13.71
N LEU A 163 9.69 -5.50 -13.49
CA LEU A 163 8.71 -6.01 -12.55
C LEU A 163 7.91 -7.13 -13.21
N LYS A 164 7.83 -8.29 -12.56
CA LYS A 164 7.12 -9.47 -13.06
C LYS A 164 6.24 -10.08 -11.98
N SER A 165 5.27 -10.89 -12.40
CA SER A 165 4.46 -11.77 -11.54
C SER A 165 3.86 -11.11 -10.29
N MET A 166 3.48 -9.82 -10.39
CA MET A 166 2.83 -9.11 -9.28
C MET A 166 1.37 -9.51 -9.14
N ARG A 167 1.02 -10.21 -8.06
CA ARG A 167 -0.35 -10.68 -7.81
C ARG A 167 -0.77 -10.42 -6.37
N THR A 168 -2.05 -10.11 -6.17
CA THR A 168 -2.67 -10.05 -4.84
C THR A 168 -3.65 -11.19 -4.73
N HIS A 169 -3.56 -11.96 -3.64
CA HIS A 169 -4.48 -13.05 -3.37
C HIS A 169 -5.93 -12.50 -3.28
N PRO A 170 -6.95 -13.15 -3.87
CA PRO A 170 -8.32 -12.66 -3.92
C PRO A 170 -8.90 -12.26 -2.54
N ALA A 171 -8.57 -13.02 -1.49
CA ALA A 171 -8.98 -12.74 -0.11
C ALA A 171 -8.37 -11.46 0.49
N HIS A 172 -7.36 -10.88 -0.16
CA HIS A 172 -6.61 -9.71 0.30
C HIS A 172 -6.69 -8.50 -0.64
N LEU A 173 -7.63 -8.52 -1.60
CA LEU A 173 -7.88 -7.39 -2.49
C LEU A 173 -8.31 -6.13 -1.72
N ARG A 174 -7.92 -4.96 -2.22
CA ARG A 174 -8.21 -3.63 -1.65
C ARG A 174 -7.68 -3.41 -0.21
N GLN A 175 -6.75 -4.24 0.26
CA GLN A 175 -6.12 -4.10 1.58
C GLN A 175 -4.73 -3.42 1.54
N GLY A 176 -4.29 -3.00 0.35
CA GLY A 176 -3.00 -2.31 0.14
C GLY A 176 -1.81 -3.23 -0.15
N VAL A 177 -2.04 -4.52 -0.39
CA VAL A 177 -0.98 -5.51 -0.65
C VAL A 177 -0.15 -5.15 -1.89
N ALA A 178 -0.80 -4.91 -3.03
CA ALA A 178 -0.09 -4.59 -4.28
C ALA A 178 0.77 -3.32 -4.16
N ALA A 179 0.26 -2.28 -3.48
CA ALA A 179 1.01 -1.04 -3.25
C ALA A 179 2.22 -1.28 -2.33
N ALA A 180 2.07 -2.10 -1.29
CA ALA A 180 3.19 -2.45 -0.40
C ALA A 180 4.25 -3.30 -1.12
N LEU A 181 3.84 -4.27 -1.93
CA LEU A 181 4.74 -5.05 -2.79
C LEU A 181 5.47 -4.16 -3.78
N LEU A 182 4.78 -3.27 -4.49
CA LEU A 182 5.40 -2.36 -5.46
C LEU A 182 6.42 -1.43 -4.79
N ALA A 183 6.06 -0.86 -3.63
CA ALA A 183 6.98 -0.03 -2.85
C ALA A 183 8.21 -0.81 -2.40
N HIS A 184 8.05 -2.07 -1.97
CA HIS A 184 9.16 -2.95 -1.61
C HIS A 184 10.07 -3.23 -2.81
N LEU A 185 9.50 -3.66 -3.94
CA LEU A 185 10.25 -3.95 -5.17
C LEU A 185 11.03 -2.73 -5.68
N MET A 186 10.42 -1.54 -5.64
CA MET A 186 11.10 -0.30 -6.00
C MET A 186 12.24 0.05 -5.04
N ALA A 187 12.08 -0.17 -3.74
CA ALA A 187 13.15 0.04 -2.77
C ALA A 187 14.30 -0.95 -2.99
N THR A 188 13.99 -2.23 -3.23
CA THR A 188 14.96 -3.26 -3.60
C THR A 188 15.71 -2.90 -4.87
N ALA A 189 15.00 -2.41 -5.89
CA ALA A 189 15.61 -1.98 -7.15
C ALA A 189 16.62 -0.84 -6.94
N ARG A 190 16.25 0.19 -6.16
CA ARG A 190 17.17 1.28 -5.81
C ARG A 190 18.39 0.79 -5.04
N ALA A 191 18.18 -0.08 -4.04
CA ALA A 191 19.28 -0.65 -3.25
C ALA A 191 20.28 -1.45 -4.11
N ARG A 192 19.86 -1.90 -5.30
CA ARG A 192 20.71 -2.59 -6.28
C ARG A 192 21.30 -1.67 -7.34
N GLY A 193 21.08 -0.37 -7.25
CA GLY A 193 21.60 0.60 -8.23
C GLY A 193 20.84 0.61 -9.55
N LEU A 194 19.63 0.04 -9.60
CA LEU A 194 18.78 0.15 -10.78
C LEU A 194 18.29 1.59 -10.94
N ARG A 195 18.38 2.09 -12.18
CA ARG A 195 18.01 3.47 -12.56
C ARG A 195 16.63 3.52 -13.22
N ARG A 196 16.12 2.38 -13.69
CA ARG A 196 14.82 2.29 -14.36
C ARG A 196 14.12 1.00 -14.00
N LEU A 197 12.81 1.06 -13.82
CA LEU A 197 11.92 -0.10 -13.78
C LEU A 197 10.96 -0.05 -14.94
N SER A 198 10.72 -1.19 -15.58
CA SER A 198 9.65 -1.34 -16.54
C SER A 198 8.83 -2.59 -16.26
N LEU A 199 7.64 -2.65 -16.83
CA LEU A 199 6.72 -3.78 -16.73
C LEU A 199 5.93 -3.93 -18.01
N GLU A 200 5.55 -5.17 -18.29
CA GLU A 200 4.52 -5.53 -19.26
C GLU A 200 3.25 -5.95 -18.49
N THR A 201 2.09 -5.59 -19.01
CA THR A 201 0.80 -6.03 -18.50
C THR A 201 -0.26 -6.02 -19.60
N GLY A 202 -1.36 -6.75 -19.43
CA GLY A 202 -2.37 -6.89 -20.47
C GLY A 202 -3.22 -5.62 -20.70
N THR A 203 -3.80 -5.48 -21.89
CA THR A 203 -4.62 -4.30 -22.26
C THR A 203 -6.10 -4.41 -21.87
N ALA A 204 -6.58 -5.60 -21.51
CA ALA A 204 -7.99 -5.84 -21.18
C ALA A 204 -8.48 -5.02 -19.98
N ALA A 205 -9.79 -4.74 -19.92
CA ALA A 205 -10.40 -3.93 -18.86
C ALA A 205 -10.13 -4.47 -17.44
N ALA A 206 -9.91 -5.78 -17.30
CA ALA A 206 -9.51 -6.43 -16.05
C ALA A 206 -8.18 -5.89 -15.47
N PHE A 207 -7.28 -5.35 -16.30
CA PHE A 207 -5.98 -4.80 -15.88
C PHE A 207 -6.05 -3.32 -15.47
N ALA A 208 -7.19 -2.65 -15.63
CA ALA A 208 -7.35 -1.24 -15.24
C ALA A 208 -6.92 -0.93 -13.79
N PRO A 209 -7.20 -1.79 -12.77
CA PRO A 209 -6.69 -1.57 -11.41
C PRO A 209 -5.16 -1.63 -11.31
N ALA A 210 -4.50 -2.49 -12.09
CA ALA A 210 -3.05 -2.57 -12.15
C ALA A 210 -2.45 -1.31 -12.79
N HIS A 211 -3.00 -0.87 -13.93
CA HIS A 211 -2.58 0.38 -14.59
C HIS A 211 -2.70 1.59 -13.65
N ALA A 212 -3.82 1.69 -12.93
CA ALA A 212 -4.04 2.76 -11.96
C ALA A 212 -3.04 2.70 -10.79
N LEU A 213 -2.67 1.51 -10.32
CA LEU A 213 -1.65 1.33 -9.29
C LEU A 213 -0.29 1.84 -9.78
N TYR A 214 0.17 1.39 -10.95
CA TYR A 214 1.46 1.77 -11.50
C TYR A 214 1.52 3.28 -11.80
N ALA A 215 0.48 3.85 -12.41
CA ALA A 215 0.40 5.28 -12.69
C ALA A 215 0.47 6.13 -11.40
N ARG A 216 -0.22 5.72 -10.32
CA ARG A 216 -0.12 6.38 -9.00
C ARG A 216 1.27 6.28 -8.38
N HIS A 217 2.10 5.36 -8.85
CA HIS A 217 3.49 5.22 -8.46
C HIS A 217 4.43 5.69 -9.56
N GLY A 218 3.99 6.63 -10.41
CA GLY A 218 4.86 7.35 -11.33
C GLY A 218 5.34 6.56 -12.54
N PHE A 219 4.74 5.40 -12.82
CA PHE A 219 4.95 4.72 -14.09
C PHE A 219 4.17 5.41 -15.20
N VAL A 220 4.78 5.55 -16.36
CA VAL A 220 4.20 6.12 -17.57
C VAL A 220 4.21 5.09 -18.69
N PRO A 221 3.28 5.14 -19.66
CA PRO A 221 3.32 4.27 -20.83
C PRO A 221 4.65 4.40 -21.59
N CYS A 222 5.13 3.29 -22.14
CA CYS A 222 6.31 3.25 -23.01
C CYS A 222 6.12 2.22 -24.13
N GLY A 223 7.09 2.16 -25.05
CA GLY A 223 7.17 1.07 -26.02
C GLY A 223 7.71 -0.24 -25.40
N PRO A 224 7.77 -1.32 -26.19
CA PRO A 224 8.36 -2.58 -25.77
C PRO A 224 9.84 -2.41 -25.39
N PHE A 225 10.34 -3.30 -24.54
CA PHE A 225 11.72 -3.29 -24.05
C PHE A 225 12.26 -4.73 -23.91
N GLY A 226 13.57 -4.89 -23.87
CA GLY A 226 14.18 -6.23 -23.83
C GLY A 226 13.78 -7.03 -25.07
N ASP A 227 13.25 -8.23 -24.84
CA ASP A 227 12.84 -9.16 -25.90
C ASP A 227 11.35 -9.01 -26.28
N TYR A 228 10.62 -8.07 -25.67
CA TYR A 228 9.23 -7.81 -26.00
C TYR A 228 9.10 -7.17 -27.38
N VAL A 229 8.01 -7.51 -28.08
CA VAL A 229 7.58 -6.87 -29.32
C VAL A 229 6.22 -6.22 -29.10
N ASP A 230 5.85 -5.28 -29.97
CA ASP A 230 4.52 -4.68 -29.91
C ASP A 230 3.46 -5.76 -30.15
N ASP A 231 2.54 -5.88 -29.19
CA ASP A 231 1.44 -6.83 -29.18
C ASP A 231 0.15 -6.09 -28.74
N PRO A 232 -0.96 -6.17 -29.51
CA PRO A 232 -2.21 -5.49 -29.15
C PRO A 232 -2.78 -5.88 -27.78
N PHE A 233 -2.38 -7.03 -27.24
CA PHE A 233 -2.81 -7.52 -25.93
C PHE A 233 -1.89 -7.09 -24.79
N SER A 234 -0.78 -6.42 -25.10
CA SER A 234 0.24 -5.99 -24.15
C SER A 234 0.34 -4.46 -24.09
N THR A 235 0.54 -3.93 -22.89
CA THR A 235 0.94 -2.54 -22.66
C THR A 235 2.16 -2.51 -21.77
N PHE A 236 3.06 -1.59 -22.07
CA PHE A 236 4.31 -1.42 -21.34
C PHE A 236 4.26 -0.14 -20.54
N MET A 237 4.80 -0.17 -19.33
CA MET A 237 4.97 1.03 -18.51
C MET A 237 6.38 1.07 -17.94
N THR A 238 6.94 2.27 -17.83
CA THR A 238 8.28 2.50 -17.30
C THR A 238 8.31 3.62 -16.28
N ARG A 239 9.32 3.57 -15.40
CA ARG A 239 9.60 4.61 -14.41
C ARG A 239 11.11 4.75 -14.23
N ALA A 240 11.60 5.98 -14.31
CA ALA A 240 12.91 6.33 -13.78
C ALA A 240 12.92 6.26 -12.24
N LEU A 241 13.98 5.70 -11.68
CA LEU A 241 14.14 5.52 -10.24
C LEU A 241 14.94 6.65 -9.57
N ASP A 242 15.35 7.66 -10.37
CA ASP A 242 16.11 8.84 -9.97
C ASP A 242 15.76 9.34 -8.55
N ASP A 243 16.82 9.71 -7.81
CA ASP A 243 16.77 10.14 -6.41
C ASP A 243 15.90 11.39 -6.18
#